data_AF-A0A923V8Y3-F1
#
_entry.id   AF-A0A923V8Y3-F1
#
_cell.length_a   1.000
_cell.length_b   1.000
_cell.length_c   1.000
_cell.angle_alpha   90.00
_cell.angle_beta   90.00
_cell.angle_gamma   90.00
#
_symmetry.space_group_name_H-M   'P 1'
#
loop_
_entity.id
_entity.type
_entity.pdbx_description
1 polymer ?
#
loop_
_entity_poly.entity_id
_entity_poly.type
_entity_poly.pdbx_seq_one_letter_code
_entity_poly.pdbx_strand_id
1 'polypeptide(L)'
;MKQIISLLSIVLLSSYCFAAAKPRNPASEIPAAVNGLASKLAKEVRTRISVYNVSAAEANGCSDEGTHYNIKVQVKKYVRAADKQGNPTIKSTWETAREVDTDASGTQMEVCLE
;
A
#
# COMPACT_ATOMS: atom_id res chain seq x y z
N MET A 1 -19.51 -66.20 17.64
CA MET A 1 -18.59 -65.11 18.02
C MET A 1 -17.44 -65.04 17.02
N LYS A 2 -17.45 -64.04 16.13
CA LYS A 2 -16.27 -63.37 15.55
C LYS A 2 -16.78 -62.30 14.58
N GLN A 3 -16.89 -61.08 15.11
CA GLN A 3 -17.16 -59.88 14.34
C GLN A 3 -15.92 -59.57 13.49
N ILE A 4 -16.04 -59.61 12.17
CA ILE A 4 -15.08 -59.02 11.25
C ILE A 4 -15.74 -57.75 10.74
N ILE A 5 -15.60 -56.67 11.50
CA ILE A 5 -15.94 -55.31 11.06
C ILE A 5 -14.82 -54.91 10.10
N SER A 6 -15.00 -55.26 8.83
CA SER A 6 -14.13 -54.85 7.73
C SER A 6 -14.31 -53.35 7.50
N LEU A 7 -13.51 -52.55 8.21
CA LEU A 7 -12.70 -51.39 7.79
C LEU A 7 -12.93 -50.74 6.41
N LEU A 8 -14.17 -50.67 5.91
CA LEU A 8 -14.47 -50.25 4.55
C LEU A 8 -15.64 -49.27 4.52
N SER A 9 -15.50 -48.08 5.12
CA SER A 9 -16.41 -46.93 4.88
C SER A 9 -15.95 -45.56 5.41
N ILE A 10 -14.92 -45.45 6.25
CA ILE A 10 -14.58 -44.17 6.93
C ILE A 10 -13.44 -43.40 6.19
N VAL A 11 -13.34 -43.49 4.87
CA VAL A 11 -12.36 -42.69 4.10
C VAL A 11 -12.99 -42.03 2.88
N LEU A 12 -14.14 -41.38 3.05
CA LEU A 12 -14.74 -40.54 2.00
C LEU A 12 -15.17 -39.14 2.48
N LEU A 13 -14.73 -38.71 3.66
CA LEU A 13 -15.04 -37.37 4.20
C LEU A 13 -13.80 -36.49 4.46
N SER A 14 -12.61 -36.86 3.97
CA SER A 14 -11.44 -35.98 4.00
C SER A 14 -11.23 -35.21 2.70
N SER A 15 -12.26 -35.05 1.86
CA SER A 15 -12.27 -34.00 0.82
C SER A 15 -12.62 -32.65 1.47
N TYR A 16 -11.97 -32.35 2.59
CA TYR A 16 -11.92 -31.00 3.12
C TYR A 16 -11.00 -30.23 2.18
N CYS A 17 -11.63 -29.40 1.36
CA CYS A 17 -11.09 -28.18 0.77
C CYS A 17 -9.57 -28.08 0.83
N PHE A 18 -8.88 -28.74 -0.10
CA PHE A 18 -7.77 -28.04 -0.73
C PHE A 18 -8.38 -26.92 -1.57
N ALA A 19 -8.82 -25.86 -0.87
CA ALA A 19 -8.78 -24.54 -1.45
C ALA A 19 -7.35 -24.43 -1.92
N ALA A 20 -7.15 -24.48 -3.24
CA ALA A 20 -5.88 -24.20 -3.85
C ALA A 20 -5.44 -22.87 -3.24
N ALA A 21 -4.53 -22.93 -2.28
CA ALA A 21 -3.81 -21.77 -1.82
C ALA A 21 -3.02 -21.36 -3.05
N LYS A 22 -3.66 -20.53 -3.88
CA LYS A 22 -3.03 -19.84 -4.99
C LYS A 22 -1.71 -19.34 -4.40
N PRO A 23 -0.55 -19.72 -4.94
CA PRO A 23 0.70 -19.16 -4.45
C PRO A 23 0.55 -17.66 -4.64
N ARG A 24 0.29 -16.98 -3.52
CA ARG A 24 0.09 -15.54 -3.47
C ARG A 24 1.50 -15.02 -3.65
N ASN A 25 1.90 -14.88 -4.90
CA ASN A 25 3.18 -14.31 -5.25
C ASN A 25 3.16 -12.90 -4.62
N PRO A 26 3.90 -12.64 -3.53
CA PRO A 26 3.73 -11.44 -2.72
C PRO A 26 4.42 -10.23 -3.35
N ALA A 27 4.68 -10.27 -4.66
CA ALA A 27 5.03 -9.10 -5.44
C ALA A 27 3.76 -8.27 -5.68
N SER A 28 3.45 -7.39 -4.71
CA SER A 28 3.15 -5.99 -5.02
C SER A 28 1.78 -5.60 -5.60
N GLU A 29 0.67 -6.27 -5.27
CA GLU A 29 -0.65 -5.62 -5.45
C GLU A 29 -0.97 -4.77 -4.22
N ILE A 30 -0.74 -3.46 -4.34
CA ILE A 30 -1.18 -2.47 -3.36
C ILE A 30 -2.70 -2.60 -3.19
N PRO A 31 -3.23 -2.76 -1.95
CA PRO A 31 -4.66 -2.89 -1.71
C PRO A 31 -5.46 -1.74 -2.31
N ALA A 32 -6.63 -2.04 -2.87
CA ALA A 32 -7.50 -1.02 -3.46
C ALA A 32 -7.86 0.10 -2.46
N ALA A 33 -7.99 -0.22 -1.18
CA ALA A 33 -8.24 0.77 -0.13
C ALA A 33 -7.08 1.76 0.04
N VAL A 34 -5.83 1.29 0.00
CA VAL A 34 -4.62 2.12 0.04
C VAL A 34 -4.55 3.03 -1.19
N ASN A 35 -4.83 2.50 -2.39
CA ASN A 35 -4.93 3.31 -3.61
C ASN A 35 -6.07 4.35 -3.53
N GLY A 36 -7.21 3.99 -2.94
CA GLY A 36 -8.33 4.88 -2.69
C GLY A 36 -7.95 6.05 -1.77
N LEU A 37 -7.24 5.75 -0.68
CA LEU A 37 -6.71 6.76 0.23
C LEU A 37 -5.71 7.67 -0.51
N ALA A 38 -4.74 7.12 -1.23
CA ALA A 38 -3.75 7.89 -1.97
C ALA A 38 -4.38 8.87 -2.98
N SER A 39 -5.41 8.42 -3.70
CA SER A 39 -6.18 9.28 -4.61
C SER A 39 -6.91 10.41 -3.87
N LYS A 40 -7.51 10.11 -2.71
CA LYS A 40 -8.17 11.13 -1.87
C LYS A 40 -7.17 12.17 -1.38
N LEU A 41 -6.02 11.73 -0.85
CA LEU A 41 -4.95 12.61 -0.39
C LEU A 41 -4.43 13.52 -1.52
N ALA A 42 -4.23 12.97 -2.73
CA ALA A 42 -3.82 13.77 -3.89
C ALA A 42 -4.84 14.85 -4.27
N LYS A 43 -6.14 14.55 -4.20
CA LYS A 43 -7.21 15.55 -4.43
C LYS A 43 -7.25 16.63 -3.36
N GLU A 44 -7.01 16.27 -2.10
CA GLU A 44 -7.03 17.21 -0.97
C GLU A 44 -5.90 18.25 -1.03
N VAL A 45 -4.76 17.92 -1.65
CA VAL A 45 -3.64 18.85 -1.81
C VAL A 45 -3.98 20.02 -2.77
N ARG A 46 -5.10 19.94 -3.53
CA ARG A 46 -5.67 21.05 -4.33
C ARG A 46 -4.70 21.69 -5.34
N THR A 47 -3.71 20.95 -5.84
CA THR A 47 -2.78 21.41 -6.87
C THR A 47 -3.13 20.88 -8.26
N ARG A 48 -2.85 21.64 -9.33
CA ARG A 48 -3.11 21.20 -10.72
C ARG A 48 -2.33 19.97 -11.14
N ILE A 49 -1.14 19.76 -10.58
CA ILE A 49 -0.24 18.64 -10.93
C ILE A 49 0.27 18.01 -9.65
N SER A 50 -0.24 16.82 -9.35
CA SER A 50 0.20 15.97 -8.25
C SER A 50 0.40 14.54 -8.73
N VAL A 51 1.40 13.87 -8.20
CA VAL A 51 1.60 12.42 -8.36
C VAL A 51 1.64 11.80 -6.96
N TYR A 52 1.03 10.64 -6.80
CA TYR A 52 1.15 9.87 -5.57
C TYR A 52 1.96 8.61 -5.85
N ASN A 53 2.83 8.26 -4.91
CA ASN A 53 3.56 7.00 -4.90
C ASN A 53 3.10 6.21 -3.69
N VAL A 54 2.90 4.92 -3.87
CA VAL A 54 2.60 4.00 -2.79
C VAL A 54 3.66 2.91 -2.81
N SER A 55 4.31 2.69 -1.68
CA SER A 55 5.29 1.63 -1.52
C SER A 55 4.95 0.80 -0.29
N ALA A 56 5.09 -0.53 -0.40
CA ALA A 56 5.06 -1.39 0.77
C ALA A 56 6.25 -1.02 1.68
N ALA A 57 5.99 -0.89 2.97
CA ALA A 57 6.97 -0.70 4.02
C ALA A 57 6.99 -1.98 4.86
N GLU A 58 8.20 -2.52 5.06
CA GLU A 58 8.39 -3.78 5.78
C GLU A 58 8.21 -3.63 7.30
N ALA A 59 8.31 -2.40 7.81
CA ALA A 59 7.99 -2.03 9.18
C ALA A 59 7.73 -0.51 9.22
N ASN A 60 6.75 -0.08 10.01
CA ASN A 60 6.86 1.23 10.66
C ASN A 60 7.28 0.96 12.11
N GLY A 61 7.98 1.88 12.76
CA GLY A 61 8.42 1.70 14.16
C GLY A 61 7.28 1.59 15.19
N CYS A 62 6.04 1.34 14.74
CA CYS A 62 4.80 1.31 15.50
C CYS A 62 4.17 -0.09 15.58
N SER A 63 4.55 -1.03 14.71
CA SER A 63 3.98 -2.38 14.70
C SER A 63 4.92 -3.36 14.00
N ASP A 64 5.28 -4.44 14.72
CA ASP A 64 6.03 -5.58 14.16
C ASP A 64 5.12 -6.58 13.40
N GLU A 65 3.80 -6.34 13.40
CA GLU A 65 2.81 -7.23 12.79
C GLU A 65 2.01 -6.49 11.69
N GLY A 66 2.21 -6.90 10.42
CA GLY A 66 1.38 -6.48 9.28
C GLY A 66 2.17 -5.95 8.07
N THR A 67 1.52 -5.88 6.90
CA THR A 67 2.06 -5.17 5.73
C THR A 67 1.66 -3.70 5.80
N HIS A 68 2.64 -2.82 5.85
CA HIS A 68 2.44 -1.36 5.89
C HIS A 68 2.65 -0.77 4.51
N TYR A 69 2.07 0.40 4.26
CA TYR A 69 2.26 1.15 3.03
C TYR A 69 2.55 2.61 3.34
N ASN A 70 3.61 3.15 2.76
CA ASN A 70 3.87 4.58 2.75
C ASN A 70 3.24 5.19 1.51
N ILE A 71 2.41 6.21 1.71
CA ILE A 71 1.80 7.00 0.65
C ILE A 71 2.48 8.38 0.62
N LYS A 72 3.19 8.67 -0.47
CA LYS A 72 3.86 9.95 -0.71
C LYS A 72 3.18 10.70 -1.85
N VAL A 73 2.52 11.81 -1.51
CA VAL A 73 1.94 12.74 -2.49
C VAL A 73 2.94 13.85 -2.77
N GLN A 74 3.42 13.89 -4.01
CA GLN A 74 4.31 14.93 -4.51
C GLN A 74 3.55 15.89 -5.42
N VAL A 75 3.88 17.17 -5.31
CA VAL A 75 3.32 18.22 -6.14
C VAL A 75 4.40 18.93 -6.91
N LYS A 76 4.03 19.39 -8.12
CA LYS A 76 4.91 20.22 -8.91
C LYS A 76 4.69 21.69 -8.55
N LYS A 77 5.69 22.32 -7.95
CA LYS A 77 5.71 23.77 -7.73
C LYS A 77 6.39 24.47 -8.89
N TYR A 78 5.85 25.63 -9.25
CA TYR A 78 6.43 26.51 -10.26
C TYR A 78 6.86 27.80 -9.57
N VAL A 79 8.14 28.12 -9.70
CA VAL A 79 8.73 29.33 -9.12
C VAL A 79 9.28 30.20 -10.23
N ARG A 80 9.06 31.51 -10.11
CA ARG A 80 9.76 32.47 -10.96
C ARG A 80 11.21 32.52 -10.51
N ALA A 81 12.11 32.42 -11.48
CA ALA A 81 13.55 32.47 -11.26
C ALA A 81 14.19 33.36 -12.33
N ALA A 82 15.51 33.53 -12.24
CA ALA A 82 16.32 34.08 -13.32
C ALA A 82 17.23 32.99 -13.91
N ASP A 83 17.52 33.10 -15.21
CA ASP A 83 18.62 32.35 -15.83
C ASP A 83 19.99 32.93 -15.42
N LYS A 84 21.08 32.41 -15.98
CA LYS A 84 22.44 32.88 -15.67
C LYS A 84 22.72 34.30 -16.16
N GLN A 85 21.86 34.85 -17.01
CA GLN A 85 21.95 36.16 -17.63
C GLN A 85 20.99 37.19 -16.99
N GLY A 86 20.19 36.77 -16.01
CA GLY A 86 19.23 37.63 -15.31
C GLY A 86 17.85 37.71 -15.97
N ASN A 87 17.59 36.95 -17.04
CA ASN A 87 16.27 36.96 -17.68
C ASN A 87 15.26 36.15 -16.87
N PRO A 88 14.00 36.60 -16.77
CA PRO A 88 12.97 35.88 -16.05
C PRO A 88 12.68 34.53 -16.71
N THR A 89 12.68 33.48 -15.89
CA THR A 89 12.35 32.11 -16.29
C THR A 89 11.40 31.48 -15.28
N ILE A 90 10.73 30.39 -15.67
CA ILE A 90 9.91 29.58 -14.78
C ILE A 90 10.63 28.27 -14.54
N LYS A 91 10.99 27.99 -13.29
CA LYS A 91 11.54 26.70 -12.86
C LYS A 91 10.45 25.90 -12.18
N SER A 92 10.53 24.58 -12.30
CA SER A 92 9.63 23.69 -11.58
C SER A 92 10.40 22.71 -10.71
N THR A 93 9.93 22.49 -9.49
CA THR A 93 10.46 21.52 -8.54
C THR A 93 9.35 20.56 -8.11
N TRP A 94 9.72 19.32 -7.80
CA TRP A 94 8.84 18.37 -7.13
C TRP A 94 9.07 18.46 -5.63
N GLU A 95 7.99 18.56 -4.86
CA GLU A 95 8.04 18.62 -3.40
C GLU A 95 7.00 17.68 -2.82
N THR A 96 7.33 17.02 -1.70
CA THR A 96 6.38 16.21 -0.95
C THR A 96 5.39 17.13 -0.25
N ALA A 97 4.12 17.07 -0.66
CA ALA A 97 3.05 17.84 -0.03
C ALA A 97 2.40 17.09 1.13
N ARG A 98 2.38 15.75 1.06
CA ARG A 98 1.82 14.90 2.09
C ARG A 98 2.49 13.53 2.09
N GLU A 99 2.73 13.01 3.28
CA GLU A 99 3.28 11.68 3.51
C GLU A 99 2.50 11.07 4.67
N VAL A 100 2.02 9.84 4.48
CA VAL A 100 1.18 9.13 5.43
C VAL A 100 1.50 7.65 5.36
N ASP A 101 1.60 7.01 6.53
CA ASP A 101 1.66 5.56 6.62
C ASP A 101 0.27 4.99 6.85
N THR A 102 -0.01 3.86 6.23
CA THR A 102 -1.28 3.17 6.32
C THR A 102 -1.10 1.67 6.44
N ASP A 103 -2.05 1.01 7.08
CA ASP A 103 -2.18 -0.43 7.01
C ASP A 103 -2.80 -0.86 5.66
N ALA A 104 -2.93 -2.18 5.46
CA ALA A 104 -3.57 -2.75 4.26
C ALA A 104 -5.06 -2.39 4.09
N SER A 105 -5.73 -1.91 5.15
CA SER A 105 -7.13 -1.46 5.11
C SER A 105 -7.28 -0.03 4.58
N GLY A 106 -6.17 0.71 4.39
CA GLY A 106 -6.21 2.12 4.03
C GLY A 106 -6.45 3.03 5.24
N THR A 107 -6.30 2.52 6.47
CA THR A 107 -6.39 3.31 7.69
C THR A 107 -5.06 3.98 7.99
N GLN A 108 -5.07 5.31 8.14
CA GLN A 108 -3.87 6.08 8.48
C GLN A 108 -3.37 5.65 9.86
N MET A 109 -2.10 5.31 9.93
CA MET A 109 -1.44 4.98 11.19
C MET A 109 -0.89 6.26 11.81
N GLU A 110 -0.93 6.35 13.14
CA GLU A 110 -0.29 7.45 13.84
C GLU A 110 1.23 7.39 13.64
N VAL A 111 1.86 8.58 13.58
CA VAL A 111 3.33 8.68 13.52
C VAL A 111 3.88 8.03 14.78
N CYS A 112 4.84 7.13 14.63
CA CYS A 112 5.57 6.57 15.76
C CYS A 112 6.32 7.72 16.43
N LEU A 113 5.73 8.27 17.49
CA LEU A 113 6.40 9.26 18.32
C LEU A 113 7.53 8.52 19.03
N GLU A 114 8.77 8.77 18.59
CA GLU A 114 9.99 8.33 19.28
C GLU A 114 10.04 8.85 20.72
#